data_AF-A0A960LVR4-F1
#
_entry.id   AF-A0A960LVR4-F1
#
_cell.length_a   1.000
_cell.length_b   1.000
_cell.length_c   1.000
_cell.angle_alpha   90.00
_cell.angle_beta   90.00
_cell.angle_gamma   90.00
#
_symmetry.space_group_name_H-M   'P 1'
#
loop_
_entity.id
_entity.type
_entity.pdbx_description
1 polymer ?
#
loop_
_entity_poly.entity_id
_entity_poly.type
_entity_poly.pdbx_seq_one_letter_code
_entity_poly.pdbx_strand_id
1 'polypeptide(L)' 'MAAAVGTPVLAVFGATEAQRTGPYGLQHRVMVREDLPCRPCLSRTCKLRERDIRCLTGLDPDRVGDAVLAMLG' A
#
# COMPACT_ATOMS: atom_id res chain seq x y z
N MET A 1 8.77 -6.32 -9.51
CA MET A 1 9.22 -6.45 -10.91
C MET A 1 8.60 -5.37 -11.81
N ALA A 2 7.29 -5.08 -11.74
CA ALA A 2 6.65 -4.04 -12.57
C ALA A 2 7.38 -2.66 -12.58
N ALA A 3 7.74 -2.12 -11.41
CA ALA A 3 8.44 -0.83 -11.34
C ALA A 3 9.82 -0.83 -12.04
N ALA A 4 10.53 -1.96 -12.04
CA ALA A 4 11.86 -2.06 -12.64
C ALA A 4 11.84 -2.06 -14.17
N VAL A 5 10.70 -2.38 -14.78
CA VAL A 5 10.52 -2.41 -16.24
C VAL A 5 9.78 -1.17 -16.75
N GLY A 6 9.71 -0.11 -15.95
CA GLY A 6 9.10 1.16 -16.33
C GLY A 6 7.57 1.17 -16.31
N THR A 7 6.91 0.12 -15.83
CA THR A 7 5.44 0.12 -15.68
C THR A 7 5.04 0.99 -14.49
N PRO A 8 4.14 1.98 -14.64
CA PRO A 8 3.57 2.70 -13.50
C PRO A 8 2.91 1.72 -12.52
N VAL A 9 3.07 1.98 -11.21
CA VAL A 9 2.59 1.06 -10.16
C VAL A 9 1.83 1.84 -9.10
N LEU A 10 0.60 1.44 -8.84
CA LEU A 10 -0.10 1.77 -7.60
C LEU A 10 0.16 0.63 -6.59
N ALA A 11 0.97 0.88 -5.58
CA ALA A 11 1.34 -0.13 -4.59
C ALA A 11 0.54 0.04 -3.30
N VAL A 12 -0.18 -1.01 -2.90
CA VAL A 12 -0.97 -1.05 -1.66
C VAL A 12 -0.13 -1.67 -0.52
N PHE A 13 0.01 -0.95 0.59
CA PHE A 13 0.83 -1.38 1.73
C PHE A 13 0.03 -1.45 3.04
N GLY A 14 0.12 -2.61 3.70
CA GLY A 14 -0.39 -2.83 5.06
C GLY A 14 0.71 -2.79 6.12
N ALA A 15 1.22 -3.96 6.53
CA ALA A 15 2.23 -4.10 7.59
C ALA A 15 3.61 -3.52 7.24
N THR A 16 3.97 -3.56 5.96
CA THR A 16 5.30 -3.19 5.45
C THR A 16 5.42 -1.68 5.24
N GLU A 17 6.64 -1.17 5.35
CA GLU A 17 6.95 0.24 5.12
C GLU A 17 7.34 0.51 3.66
N ALA A 18 6.54 1.33 2.99
CA ALA A 18 6.75 1.65 1.57
C ALA A 18 8.03 2.44 1.30
N GLN A 19 8.55 3.22 2.26
CA GLN A 19 9.83 3.91 2.07
C GLN A 19 11.01 2.94 1.96
N ARG A 20 10.90 1.74 2.54
CA ARG A 20 11.97 0.74 2.52
C ARG A 20 11.88 -0.21 1.34
N THR A 21 10.67 -0.59 0.94
CA THR A 21 10.45 -1.65 -0.05
C THR A 21 9.44 -1.28 -1.13
N GLY A 22 9.10 0.00 -1.23
CA GLY A 22 8.18 0.53 -2.24
C GLY A 22 8.83 0.68 -3.62
N PRO A 23 8.02 0.95 -4.65
CA PRO A 23 8.53 1.23 -5.98
C PRO A 23 9.28 2.57 -6.01
N TYR A 24 10.46 2.58 -6.65
CA TYR A 24 11.28 3.79 -6.81
C TYR A 24 10.89 4.55 -8.08
N GLY A 25 10.78 5.88 -8.01
CA GLY A 25 10.48 6.75 -9.14
C GLY A 25 9.13 7.48 -9.01
N LEU A 26 9.03 8.65 -9.66
CA LEU A 26 7.89 9.56 -9.49
C LEU A 26 6.60 9.09 -10.17
N GLN A 27 6.68 8.17 -11.14
CA GLN A 27 5.50 7.60 -11.81
C GLN A 27 4.72 6.60 -10.95
N HIS A 28 5.21 6.27 -9.76
CA HIS A 28 4.56 5.30 -8.87
C HIS A 28 3.81 6.02 -7.75
N ARG A 29 2.73 5.38 -7.29
CA ARG A 29 1.94 5.86 -6.16
C ARG A 29 1.87 4.76 -5.11
N VAL A 30 1.86 5.19 -3.86
CA VAL A 30 1.73 4.29 -2.71
C VAL A 30 0.42 4.62 -2.01
N MET A 31 -0.39 3.60 -1.76
CA MET A 31 -1.63 3.71 -0.98
C MET A 31 -1.54 2.88 0.28
N VAL A 32 -1.82 3.55 1.38
CA VAL A 32 -1.69 2.99 2.72
C VAL A 32 -2.81 3.52 3.60
N ARG A 33 -3.17 2.79 4.65
CA ARG A 33 -4.01 3.34 5.72
C ARG A 33 -3.10 4.01 6.75
N GLU A 34 -3.16 5.34 6.86
CA GLU A 34 -2.22 6.13 7.69
C GLU A 34 -2.62 6.16 9.18
N ASP A 35 -3.92 6.12 9.42
CA ASP A 35 -4.62 6.27 10.68
C ASP A 35 -4.69 4.96 11.49
N LEU A 36 -3.58 4.23 11.53
CA LEU A 36 -3.46 2.98 12.29
C LEU A 36 -2.22 3.00 13.20
N PRO A 37 -2.38 2.98 14.54
CA PRO A 37 -1.26 3.12 15.48
C PRO A 37 -0.28 1.94 15.44
N CYS A 38 -0.70 0.78 14.92
CA CYS A 38 0.18 -0.36 14.76
C CYS A 38 1.10 -0.26 13.54
N ARG A 39 0.88 0.70 12.62
CA ARG A 39 1.56 0.73 11.32
C ARG A 39 2.75 1.71 11.33
N PRO A 40 3.89 1.35 10.71
CA PRO A 40 4.24 0.02 10.15
C PRO A 40 4.65 -0.96 11.25
N CYS A 41 4.05 -2.15 11.29
CA CYS A 41 4.41 -3.17 12.31
C CYS A 41 5.53 -4.10 11.86
N LEU A 42 5.78 -4.20 10.55
CA LEU A 42 6.77 -5.08 9.93
C LEU A 42 6.67 -6.56 10.37
N SER A 43 5.52 -6.97 10.91
CA SER A 43 5.34 -8.29 11.49
C SER A 43 4.84 -9.28 10.45
N ARG A 44 5.42 -10.48 10.44
CA ARG A 44 4.97 -11.61 9.59
C ARG A 44 3.56 -12.07 9.94
N THR A 45 3.15 -11.89 11.21
CA THR A 45 1.84 -12.28 11.72
C THR A 45 1.23 -11.10 12.46
N CYS A 46 -0.03 -10.75 12.13
CA CYS A 46 -0.72 -9.68 12.84
C CYS A 46 -0.87 -10.04 14.33
N LYS A 47 -0.44 -9.12 15.20
CA LYS A 47 -0.48 -9.26 16.67
C LYS A 47 -1.75 -8.68 17.29
N LEU A 48 -2.61 -8.04 16.50
CA LEU A 48 -3.91 -7.58 16.96
C LEU A 48 -4.85 -8.76 17.19
N ARG A 49 -5.85 -8.57 18.05
CA ARG A 49 -6.90 -9.56 18.32
C ARG A 49 -7.51 -10.02 17.00
N GLU A 50 -7.82 -11.32 16.93
CA GLU A 50 -8.48 -11.93 15.76
C GLU A 50 -7.71 -11.77 14.44
N ARG A 51 -6.40 -11.45 14.48
CA ARG A 51 -5.58 -11.15 13.30
C ARG A 51 -6.18 -10.05 12.44
N ASP A 52 -6.67 -9.01 13.10
CA ASP A 52 -7.26 -7.86 12.42
C ASP A 52 -6.26 -7.19 11.46
N ILE A 53 -6.52 -7.35 10.17
CA ILE A 53 -5.74 -6.78 9.06
C ILE A 53 -6.39 -5.54 8.45
N ARG A 54 -7.05 -4.70 9.26
CA ARG A 54 -7.63 -3.41 8.82
C ARG A 54 -6.67 -2.48 8.08
N CYS A 55 -5.37 -2.69 8.20
CA CYS A 55 -4.36 -1.99 7.38
C CYS A 55 -4.44 -2.32 5.89
N LEU A 56 -5.06 -3.45 5.52
CA LEU A 56 -5.38 -3.84 4.15
C LEU A 56 -6.88 -3.74 3.88
N THR A 57 -7.72 -4.27 4.78
CA THR A 57 -9.18 -4.35 4.54
C THR A 57 -9.90 -3.03 4.77
N GLY A 58 -9.28 -2.07 5.47
CA GLY A 58 -9.82 -0.73 5.68
C GLY A 58 -9.50 0.25 4.55
N LEU A 59 -8.84 -0.17 3.47
CA LEU A 59 -8.65 0.67 2.29
C LEU A 59 -9.92 0.64 1.44
N ASP A 60 -10.37 1.83 1.06
CA ASP A 60 -11.54 1.98 0.20
C ASP A 60 -11.21 1.56 -1.24
N PRO A 61 -11.89 0.55 -1.82
CA PRO A 61 -11.59 0.06 -3.16
C PRO A 61 -11.87 1.10 -4.24
N ASP A 62 -12.88 1.96 -4.06
CA ASP A 62 -13.20 3.01 -5.03
C ASP A 62 -12.06 4.04 -5.10
N ARG A 63 -11.56 4.50 -3.95
CA ARG A 63 -10.37 5.36 -3.88
C ARG A 63 -9.12 4.72 -4.51
N VAL A 64 -8.98 3.40 -4.43
CA VAL A 64 -7.90 2.67 -5.12
C VAL A 64 -8.12 2.73 -6.64
N GLY A 65 -9.34 2.48 -7.10
CA GLY A 65 -9.72 2.58 -8.51
C GLY A 65 -9.48 3.97 -9.10
N ASP A 66 -9.94 5.01 -8.42
CA ASP A 66 -9.71 6.41 -8.80
C ASP A 66 -8.22 6.74 -8.90
N ALA A 67 -7.43 6.22 -7.96
CA ALA A 67 -5.98 6.42 -7.96
C ALA A 67 -5.30 5.74 -9.16
N VAL A 68 -5.78 4.55 -9.58
CA VAL A 68 -5.32 3.89 -10.82
C VAL A 68 -5.71 4.70 -12.04
N LEU A 69 -6.98 5.12 -12.15
CA LEU A 69 -7.47 5.88 -13.30
C LEU A 69 -6.70 7.19 -13.50
N ALA A 70 -6.39 7.90 -12.41
CA ALA A 70 -5.59 9.11 -12.47
C ALA A 70 -4.13 8.90 -12.93
N MET A 71 -3.64 7.65 -12.94
CA MET A 71 -2.31 7.31 -13.47
C MET A 71 -2.32 6.95 -14.96
N LEU A 72 -3.49 6.74 -15.57
CA LEU A 72 -3.66 6.28 -16.94
C LEU A 72 -3.88 7.41 -17.95
N GLY A 73 -3.45 8.64 -17.62
CA GLY A 73 -3.69 9.87 -18.40
C GLY A 73 -3.59 9.71 -19.91
#